data_AF-A0A0F9LEV0-F1
#
_entry.id   AF-A0A0F9LEV0-F1
#
_cell.length_a   1.000
_cell.length_b   1.000
_cell.length_c   1.000
_cell.angle_alpha   90.00
_cell.angle_beta   90.00
_cell.angle_gamma   90.00
#
_symmetry.space_group_name_H-M   'P 1'
#
loop_
_entity.id
_entity.type
_entity.pdbx_description
1 polymer ?
#
loop_
_entity_poly.entity_id
_entity_poly.type
_entity_poly.pdbx_seq_one_letter_code
_entity_poly.pdbx_strand_id
1 'polypeptide(L)' 'MSTYKYWWHCSNCIGMFYIDIHKGTTIKDALKEEKCCYCGCLTLR' A
#
# COMPACT_ATOMS: atom_id res chain seq x y z
N MET A 1 -15.43 11.87 3.33
CA MET A 1 -13.96 11.84 3.26
C MET A 1 -13.57 11.10 1.99
N SER A 2 -12.76 11.70 1.11
CA SER A 2 -12.40 11.07 -0.18
C SER A 2 -11.14 10.22 -0.03
N THR A 3 -11.19 8.96 -0.46
CA THR A 3 -10.04 8.05 -0.59
C THR A 3 -9.75 7.80 -2.07
N TYR A 4 -8.47 7.64 -2.40
CA TYR A 4 -7.99 7.30 -3.74
C TYR A 4 -7.50 5.86 -3.75
N LYS A 5 -7.91 5.09 -4.76
CA LYS A 5 -7.42 3.71 -4.94
C LYS A 5 -6.22 3.70 -5.88
N TYR A 6 -5.11 3.14 -5.40
CA TYR A 6 -3.90 2.94 -6.18
C TYR A 6 -3.56 1.47 -6.31
N TRP A 7 -3.06 1.08 -7.48
CA TRP A 7 -2.42 -0.22 -7.67
C TRP A 7 -1.00 -0.16 -7.13
N TRP A 8 -0.68 -1.07 -6.23
CA TRP A 8 0.66 -1.19 -5.69
C TRP A 8 1.23 -2.60 -5.91
N HIS A 9 2.50 -2.64 -6.26
CA HIS A 9 3.26 -3.88 -6.39
C HIS A 9 4.19 -4.01 -5.19
N CYS A 10 4.05 -5.08 -4.42
CA CYS A 10 5.01 -5.30 -3.36
C CYS A 10 6.35 -5.72 -3.96
N SER A 11 7.43 -5.17 -3.43
CA SER A 11 8.77 -5.50 -3.92
C SER A 11 9.27 -6.87 -3.43
N ASN A 12 8.61 -7.46 -2.42
CA ASN A 12 9.07 -8.68 -1.76
C ASN A 12 8.30 -9.92 -2.22
N CYS A 13 6.97 -9.84 -2.24
CA CYS A 13 6.06 -10.77 -2.92
C CYS A 13 5.77 -10.14 -4.29
N ILE A 14 5.88 -10.82 -5.43
CA ILE A 14 5.48 -10.27 -6.75
C ILE A 14 3.93 -10.05 -6.82
N GLY A 15 3.24 -10.02 -5.69
CA GLY A 15 1.82 -9.74 -5.55
C GLY A 15 1.49 -8.28 -5.78
N MET A 16 0.43 -8.06 -6.56
CA MET A 16 -0.19 -6.76 -6.76
C MET A 16 -1.44 -6.66 -5.91
N PHE A 17 -1.67 -5.52 -5.27
CA PHE A 17 -2.87 -5.27 -4.49
C PHE A 17 -3.27 -3.80 -4.58
N TYR A 18 -4.51 -3.53 -4.19
CA TYR A 18 -5.06 -2.18 -4.14
C TYR A 18 -4.81 -1.57 -2.78
N ILE A 19 -4.51 -0.28 -2.76
CA ILE A 19 -4.34 0.49 -1.53
C ILE A 19 -5.24 1.72 -1.59
N ASP A 20 -5.98 1.94 -0.51
CA ASP A 20 -6.83 3.11 -0.32
C ASP A 20 -6.04 4.20 0.42
N ILE A 21 -5.82 5.33 -0.25
CA ILE A 21 -5.06 6.46 0.29
C ILE A 21 -6.00 7.59 0.63
N HIS A 22 -6.00 7.99 1.90
CA HIS A 22 -6.80 9.12 2.37
C HIS A 22 -6.25 10.45 1.84
N LYS A 23 -7.16 11.33 1.41
CA LYS A 23 -6.80 12.68 0.95
C LYS A 23 -6.10 13.45 2.09
N GLY A 24 -4.85 13.87 1.84
CA GLY A 24 -3.98 14.52 2.83
C GLY A 24 -2.88 13.61 3.38
N THR A 25 -2.92 12.30 3.11
CA THR A 25 -1.85 11.35 3.43
C THR A 25 -0.96 11.14 2.22
N THR A 26 0.35 10.97 2.43
CA THR A 26 1.27 10.67 1.34
C THR A 26 1.24 9.17 1.03
N ILE A 27 1.57 8.80 -0.21
CA ILE A 27 1.68 7.39 -0.62
C ILE A 27 2.67 6.64 0.29
N LYS A 28 3.80 7.26 0.67
CA LYS A 28 4.80 6.63 1.55
C LYS A 28 4.24 6.30 2.93
N ASP A 29 3.47 7.20 3.52
CA ASP A 29 2.83 6.95 4.82
C ASP A 29 1.81 5.82 4.73
N ALA A 30 0.93 5.87 3.71
CA ALA A 30 -0.06 4.82 3.50
C ALA A 30 0.58 3.43 3.35
N LEU A 31 1.70 3.34 2.63
CA LEU A 31 2.44 2.09 2.42
C LEU A 31 3.23 1.60 3.63
N LYS A 32 3.55 2.49 4.57
CA LYS A 32 4.32 2.14 5.77
C LYS A 32 3.46 1.36 6.77
N GLU A 33 2.17 1.67 6.82
CA GLU A 33 1.21 0.99 7.68
C GLU A 33 0.59 -0.25 7.00
N GLU A 34 0.62 -0.31 5.66
CA GLU A 34 0.08 -1.42 4.88
C GLU A 34 1.05 -2.60 4.76
N LYS A 35 0.52 -3.82 4.97
CA LYS A 35 1.24 -5.08 4.76
C LYS A 35 0.79 -5.74 3.45
N CYS A 36 1.72 -6.33 2.70
CA CYS A 36 1.39 -7.15 1.53
C CYS A 36 0.47 -8.30 1.94
N CYS A 37 -0.73 -8.39 1.35
CA CYS A 37 -1.67 -9.49 1.61
C CYS A 37 -1.13 -10.88 1.20
N TYR A 38 -0.09 -10.94 0.36
CA TYR A 38 0.50 -12.21 -0.11
C TYR A 38 1.59 -12.76 0.81
N CYS A 39 2.49 -11.92 1.32
CA CYS A 39 3.61 -12.38 2.15
C CYS A 39 3.66 -11.77 3.56
N GLY A 40 2.71 -10.91 3.91
CA GLY A 40 2.66 -10.24 5.21
C GLY A 40 3.79 -9.25 5.48
N CYS A 41 4.67 -9.00 4.49
CA CYS A 41 5.77 -8.06 4.63
C CYS A 41 5.27 -6.62 4.56
N LEU A 42 5.99 -5.71 5.22
CA LEU A 42 5.75 -4.27 5.05
C LEU A 42 5.95 -3.88 3.60
N THR A 43 5.04 -3.06 3.11
CA THR A 43 5.00 -2.69 1.69
C THR A 43 6.14 -1.73 1.32
N LEU A 44 6.56 -0.90 2.28
CA LEU A 44 7.81 -0.15 2.25
C LEU A 44 8.81 -0.77 3.23
N ARG A 45 10.05 -1.00 2.79
CA ARG A 45 11.17 -1.40 3.65
C ARG A 45 11.89 -0.20 4.22
#